data_AF-A0A0B7B4H8-F1
#
_entry.id   AF-A0A0B7B4H8-F1
#
_cell.length_a   1.000
_cell.length_b   1.000
_cell.length_c   1.000
_cell.angle_alpha   90.00
_cell.angle_beta   90.00
_cell.angle_gamma   90.00
#
_symmetry.space_group_name_H-M   'P 1'
#
loop_
_entity.id
_entity.type
_entity.pdbx_description
1 polymer ?
#
loop_
_entity_poly.entity_id
_entity_poly.type
_entity_poly.pdbx_seq_one_letter_code
_entity_poly.pdbx_strand_id
1 'polypeptide(L)'
;KKYFPISAKGSTFLVDDLYSYFLGGIEDMAVWTQRIWRHFTFAMENGQSKCHMDFNPLFIRCNDTSKPMLWRKNTAVLKNGFYIQPNLSSSSLSDVDVEKSGKGVVLKPGKMLKRKIQLALGDVEANHLVTKHKLQYMRKLRVNADNYMLPSAILTTESSYARLGSAYAVADLNSDGNDDVVIGLPGFYSTSNQKNGMVVILFGTDNGLNISTLDIVRAADVKIPGPEDQHGAHSQFGSSLAILDIDKDGRLDIAVGSPSFGSVNLTYTGKVFIYSPVSEKQYSLLSSIGCKDVYCNLGTTLATGDLNSDLYNDLIIGSSFAPGQGEQRGTVGVIYADTKYAGKMSLITLSSSDFYMQGSQNYSWFGSSLAVKKFSGKNETYLAVGEPSYRKCARSDCAFDPRDIQTVGQVYLLSTNGSTVQLNQKIQGVEKFQLFGAQVAFGRPFGQSADILAIAATGQNVTGHVFIISAKFEQVGSVFLYNISSSSQNPITVFNGDRRFARFGGHIKFSDVNRDGFDDLIIGAPLRTDDITEELTGADQGRVYIYLGGPNFPKGNATSNCGVTEPVEPCPGKQAWRELHFEEDYARFGSEVAVVYCKNKVTVLVTAEHSSNGARLSGAIGVFEF
;
A
#
# COMPACT_ATOMS: atom_id res chain seq x y z
N LYS A 1 -13.38 -17.45 0.55
CA LYS A 1 -14.29 -16.40 0.01
C LYS A 1 -15.69 -16.41 0.66
N LYS A 2 -16.44 -17.53 0.73
CA LYS A 2 -17.77 -17.58 1.41
C LYS A 2 -17.80 -17.18 2.90
N TYR A 3 -16.68 -17.25 3.62
CA TYR A 3 -16.57 -16.83 5.03
C TYR A 3 -16.25 -15.35 5.24
N PHE A 4 -15.83 -14.63 4.20
CA PHE A 4 -15.30 -13.27 4.33
C PHE A 4 -16.34 -12.28 4.91
N PRO A 5 -17.61 -12.24 4.46
CA PRO A 5 -18.60 -11.32 5.04
C PRO A 5 -18.98 -11.63 6.49
N ILE A 6 -18.77 -12.87 6.96
CA ILE A 6 -19.09 -13.28 8.33
C ILE A 6 -17.91 -12.94 9.25
N SER A 7 -16.68 -13.25 8.82
CA SER A 7 -15.47 -13.01 9.62
C SER A 7 -15.01 -11.55 9.61
N ALA A 8 -15.13 -10.83 8.49
CA ALA A 8 -14.70 -9.44 8.35
C ALA A 8 -15.51 -8.45 9.21
N LYS A 9 -16.79 -8.77 9.51
CA LYS A 9 -17.62 -7.96 10.42
C LYS A 9 -17.07 -7.91 11.84
N GLY A 10 -16.43 -9.00 12.28
CA GLY A 10 -15.88 -9.14 13.62
C GLY A 10 -14.43 -8.67 13.74
N SER A 11 -13.76 -8.38 12.63
CA SER A 11 -12.33 -8.04 12.62
C SER A 11 -11.93 -7.36 11.30
N THR A 12 -11.60 -6.07 11.34
CA THR A 12 -11.07 -5.31 10.20
C THR A 12 -9.71 -5.82 9.73
N PHE A 13 -8.92 -6.31 10.68
CA PHE A 13 -7.63 -6.94 10.43
C PHE A 13 -7.67 -8.00 9.31
N LEU A 14 -8.74 -8.80 9.22
CA LEU A 14 -8.85 -9.84 8.19
C LEU A 14 -8.97 -9.28 6.76
N VAL A 15 -9.29 -8.00 6.64
CA VAL A 15 -9.48 -7.29 5.38
C VAL A 15 -8.23 -6.49 5.03
N ASP A 16 -7.75 -5.71 5.99
CA ASP A 16 -6.73 -4.68 5.77
C ASP A 16 -5.32 -5.25 5.95
N ASP A 17 -5.14 -6.01 7.03
CA ASP A 17 -3.82 -6.38 7.49
C ASP A 17 -3.50 -7.85 7.22
N LEU A 18 -4.46 -8.76 7.01
CA LEU A 18 -4.16 -10.21 6.89
C LEU A 18 -3.10 -10.54 5.83
N TYR A 19 -3.13 -9.82 4.71
CA TYR A 19 -2.19 -10.01 3.60
C TYR A 19 -0.83 -9.36 3.84
N SER A 20 -0.68 -8.51 4.85
CA SER A 20 0.53 -7.73 5.16
C SER A 20 1.04 -7.91 6.60
N TYR A 21 0.24 -8.50 7.49
CA TYR A 21 0.46 -8.59 8.93
C TYR A 21 1.41 -9.72 9.30
N PHE A 22 1.20 -10.89 8.71
CA PHE A 22 2.26 -11.87 8.69
C PHE A 22 3.36 -11.28 7.82
N LEU A 23 4.60 -11.41 8.23
CA LEU A 23 5.69 -10.65 7.63
C LEU A 23 5.91 -11.16 6.20
N GLY A 24 5.69 -10.26 5.22
CA GLY A 24 5.58 -10.55 3.78
C GLY A 24 4.26 -11.22 3.35
N GLY A 25 3.29 -11.29 4.25
CA GLY A 25 1.93 -11.76 4.03
C GLY A 25 1.73 -13.27 4.05
N ILE A 26 0.50 -13.68 3.70
CA ILE A 26 0.26 -15.03 3.16
C ILE A 26 1.20 -15.28 1.96
N GLU A 27 1.67 -14.25 1.27
CA GLU A 27 2.60 -14.37 0.15
C GLU A 27 3.97 -14.90 0.58
N ASP A 28 4.55 -14.43 1.70
CA ASP A 28 5.78 -15.00 2.25
C ASP A 28 5.57 -16.42 2.78
N MET A 29 4.45 -16.71 3.44
CA MET A 29 4.11 -18.11 3.75
C MET A 29 3.99 -18.95 2.49
N ALA A 30 3.43 -18.41 1.41
CA ALA A 30 3.35 -19.07 0.12
C ALA A 30 4.72 -19.19 -0.53
N VAL A 31 5.67 -18.27 -0.32
CA VAL A 31 7.06 -18.35 -0.80
C VAL A 31 7.83 -19.40 -0.03
N TRP A 32 7.73 -19.43 1.31
CA TRP A 32 8.31 -20.50 2.12
C TRP A 32 7.71 -21.85 1.74
N THR A 33 6.39 -21.92 1.64
CA THR A 33 5.67 -23.11 1.19
C THR A 33 6.09 -23.51 -0.22
N GLN A 34 6.19 -22.58 -1.18
CA GLN A 34 6.65 -22.84 -2.54
C GLN A 34 8.12 -23.26 -2.58
N ARG A 35 9.01 -22.68 -1.77
CA ARG A 35 10.41 -23.07 -1.67
C ARG A 35 10.52 -24.49 -1.12
N ILE A 36 9.79 -24.79 -0.06
CA ILE A 36 9.72 -26.14 0.52
C ILE A 36 9.14 -27.12 -0.51
N TRP A 37 8.04 -26.78 -1.17
CA TRP A 37 7.45 -27.61 -2.22
C TRP A 37 8.37 -27.78 -3.42
N ARG A 38 9.15 -26.76 -3.81
CA ARG A 38 10.13 -26.83 -4.90
C ARG A 38 11.26 -27.78 -4.54
N HIS A 39 11.86 -27.62 -3.35
CA HIS A 39 12.92 -28.52 -2.88
C HIS A 39 12.41 -29.94 -2.67
N PHE A 40 11.20 -30.10 -2.14
CA PHE A 40 10.52 -31.39 -2.03
C PHE A 40 10.26 -32.04 -3.40
N THR A 41 9.72 -31.28 -4.36
CA THR A 41 9.47 -31.76 -5.73
C THR A 41 10.77 -32.14 -6.42
N PHE A 42 11.81 -31.30 -6.30
CA PHE A 42 13.14 -31.62 -6.79
C PHE A 42 13.70 -32.91 -6.17
N ALA A 43 13.53 -33.11 -4.86
CA ALA A 43 13.95 -34.33 -4.16
C ALA A 43 13.17 -35.57 -4.63
N MET A 44 11.89 -35.42 -4.98
CA MET A 44 11.06 -36.48 -5.54
C MET A 44 11.44 -36.82 -6.99
N GLU A 45 11.76 -35.82 -7.80
CA GLU A 45 12.11 -35.99 -9.22
C GLU A 45 13.55 -36.50 -9.43
N ASN A 46 14.50 -36.00 -8.63
CA ASN A 46 15.93 -36.23 -8.83
C ASN A 46 16.57 -37.10 -7.73
N GLY A 47 15.77 -37.54 -6.76
CA GLY A 47 16.21 -38.29 -5.58
C GLY A 47 16.77 -37.41 -4.47
N GLN A 48 16.64 -37.89 -3.23
CA GLN A 48 17.00 -37.16 -2.01
C GLN A 48 18.51 -36.97 -1.82
N SER A 49 19.36 -37.68 -2.57
CA SER A 49 20.83 -37.60 -2.42
C SER A 49 21.43 -36.27 -2.86
N LYS A 50 20.67 -35.42 -3.54
CA LYS A 50 21.06 -34.06 -3.94
C LYS A 50 20.49 -32.99 -2.99
N CYS A 51 19.91 -33.41 -1.87
CA CYS A 51 19.26 -32.55 -0.91
C CYS A 51 19.80 -32.79 0.51
N HIS A 52 19.95 -31.71 1.26
CA HIS A 52 20.10 -31.73 2.69
C HIS A 52 18.72 -31.72 3.34
N MET A 53 18.45 -32.71 4.18
CA MET A 53 17.17 -32.91 4.85
C MET A 53 17.41 -32.81 6.35
N ASP A 54 16.84 -31.78 6.96
CA ASP A 54 16.89 -31.57 8.41
C ASP A 54 15.68 -32.25 9.10
N PHE A 55 15.70 -32.34 10.43
CA PHE A 55 14.60 -32.92 11.22
C PHE A 55 13.30 -32.13 11.08
N ASN A 56 13.41 -30.83 10.78
CA ASN A 56 12.26 -30.00 10.46
C ASN A 56 12.13 -29.86 8.92
N PRO A 57 11.02 -30.34 8.32
CA PRO A 57 10.80 -30.32 6.88
C PRO A 57 10.71 -28.91 6.28
N LEU A 58 10.64 -27.86 7.09
CA LEU A 58 10.77 -26.47 6.63
C LEU A 58 12.18 -26.13 6.10
N PHE A 59 13.20 -26.94 6.42
CA PHE A 59 14.60 -26.65 6.08
C PHE A 59 15.19 -27.57 5.01
N ILE A 60 14.36 -28.24 4.20
CA ILE A 60 14.85 -29.03 3.06
C ILE A 60 15.56 -28.09 2.07
N ARG A 61 16.83 -28.37 1.76
CA ARG A 61 17.62 -27.61 0.79
C ARG A 61 18.21 -28.54 -0.26
N CYS A 62 17.92 -28.30 -1.53
CA CYS A 62 18.48 -29.09 -2.63
C CYS A 62 19.43 -28.26 -3.49
N ASN A 63 20.51 -28.90 -3.96
CA ASN A 63 21.48 -28.25 -4.84
C ASN A 63 20.94 -28.26 -6.28
N ASP A 64 20.13 -27.24 -6.58
CA ASP A 64 19.30 -27.15 -7.78
C ASP A 64 20.04 -26.41 -8.91
N THR A 65 20.64 -27.16 -9.83
CA THR A 65 21.25 -26.62 -11.06
C THR A 65 20.45 -26.93 -12.33
N SER A 66 19.25 -27.54 -12.21
CA SER A 66 18.48 -28.05 -13.35
C SER A 66 17.08 -27.46 -13.41
N LYS A 67 16.70 -26.89 -14.56
CA LYS A 67 15.34 -26.38 -14.79
C LYS A 67 14.31 -27.52 -14.70
N PRO A 68 13.18 -27.35 -13.98
CA PRO A 68 12.15 -28.39 -13.85
C PRO A 68 11.50 -28.70 -15.21
N MET A 69 11.26 -29.99 -15.45
CA MET A 69 10.80 -30.53 -16.73
C MET A 69 9.34 -30.15 -17.06
N LEU A 70 8.54 -29.80 -16.05
CA LEU A 70 7.10 -29.50 -16.18
C LEU A 70 6.77 -28.07 -16.64
N TRP A 71 7.76 -27.17 -16.72
CA TRP A 71 7.51 -25.76 -17.07
C TRP A 71 7.71 -25.42 -18.55
N ARG A 72 7.74 -26.42 -19.44
CA ARG A 72 7.69 -26.16 -20.88
C ARG A 72 6.26 -26.11 -21.38
N LYS A 73 5.70 -24.90 -21.35
CA LYS A 73 5.04 -24.26 -22.50
C LYS A 73 4.75 -22.79 -22.18
N ASN A 74 5.11 -21.92 -23.13
CA ASN A 74 4.62 -20.56 -23.23
C ASN A 74 3.09 -20.58 -23.22
N THR A 75 2.48 -20.27 -22.08
CA THR A 75 1.11 -19.79 -22.04
C THR A 75 1.19 -18.42 -21.44
N ALA A 76 0.83 -17.42 -22.26
CA ALA A 76 0.60 -16.07 -21.83
C ALA A 76 -0.18 -16.07 -20.52
N VAL A 77 0.29 -15.25 -19.59
CA VAL A 77 -0.21 -15.07 -18.24
C VAL A 77 -1.71 -14.76 -18.31
N LEU A 78 -2.55 -15.78 -18.11
CA LEU A 78 -3.96 -15.61 -17.78
C LEU A 78 -4.07 -15.58 -16.27
N LYS A 79 -4.28 -14.39 -15.72
CA LYS A 79 -4.50 -14.17 -14.30
C LYS A 79 -5.84 -14.72 -13.77
N ASN A 80 -6.64 -15.36 -14.62
CA ASN A 80 -7.98 -15.82 -14.23
C ASN A 80 -8.10 -17.33 -14.07
N GLY A 81 -6.98 -18.06 -14.09
CA GLY A 81 -6.97 -19.41 -13.58
C GLY A 81 -7.16 -19.35 -12.07
N PHE A 82 -8.40 -19.51 -11.58
CA PHE A 82 -8.60 -20.24 -10.34
C PHE A 82 -7.54 -21.35 -10.29
N TYR A 83 -6.85 -21.55 -9.18
CA TYR A 83 -6.38 -22.90 -8.90
C TYR A 83 -7.64 -23.73 -8.75
N ILE A 84 -8.19 -24.15 -9.88
CA ILE A 84 -9.20 -25.18 -9.95
C ILE A 84 -8.38 -26.37 -9.49
N GLN A 85 -8.59 -26.80 -8.26
CA GLN A 85 -8.31 -28.18 -7.96
C GLN A 85 -9.28 -28.94 -8.86
N PRO A 86 -8.82 -29.54 -9.98
CA PRO A 86 -9.72 -30.41 -10.72
C PRO A 86 -10.25 -31.40 -9.70
N ASN A 87 -11.57 -31.58 -9.65
CA ASN A 87 -12.15 -32.55 -8.74
C ASN A 87 -11.74 -33.94 -9.21
N LEU A 88 -10.59 -34.39 -8.72
CA LEU A 88 -9.97 -35.66 -9.00
C LEU A 88 -10.39 -36.70 -7.96
N SER A 89 -11.56 -36.56 -7.33
CA SER A 89 -12.08 -37.53 -6.33
C SER A 89 -12.17 -38.97 -6.85
N SER A 90 -12.10 -39.17 -8.17
CA SER A 90 -11.99 -40.48 -8.83
C SER A 90 -10.57 -40.89 -9.25
N SER A 91 -9.52 -40.23 -8.73
CA SER A 91 -8.13 -40.59 -9.03
C SER A 91 -7.71 -41.84 -8.26
N SER A 92 -7.03 -42.76 -8.94
CA SER A 92 -6.52 -44.00 -8.35
C SER A 92 -5.02 -44.16 -8.64
N LEU A 93 -4.38 -45.19 -8.07
CA LEU A 93 -2.96 -45.49 -8.32
C LEU A 93 -2.65 -45.75 -9.81
N SER A 94 -3.64 -46.07 -10.65
CA SER A 94 -3.45 -46.20 -12.11
C SER A 94 -3.33 -44.86 -12.84
N ASP A 95 -3.57 -43.74 -12.15
CA ASP A 95 -3.36 -42.38 -12.66
C ASP A 95 -1.91 -41.89 -12.43
N VAL A 96 -1.05 -42.73 -11.84
CA VAL A 96 0.36 -42.44 -11.51
C VAL A 96 1.26 -43.57 -12.03
N ASP A 97 2.20 -43.25 -12.91
CA ASP A 97 3.26 -44.16 -13.36
C ASP A 97 4.39 -44.19 -12.30
N VAL A 98 4.83 -45.38 -11.93
CA VAL A 98 5.75 -45.62 -10.81
C VAL A 98 7.03 -46.28 -11.32
N GLU A 99 8.17 -45.59 -11.28
CA GLU A 99 9.48 -46.10 -11.71
C GLU A 99 10.42 -46.29 -10.51
N LYS A 100 10.93 -47.50 -10.27
CA LYS A 100 11.87 -47.74 -9.16
C LYS A 100 13.29 -47.31 -9.55
N SER A 101 14.00 -46.65 -8.63
CA SER A 101 15.41 -46.28 -8.76
C SER A 101 16.23 -46.80 -7.58
N GLY A 102 17.56 -46.80 -7.69
CA GLY A 102 18.47 -47.36 -6.70
C GLY A 102 18.40 -46.76 -5.28
N LYS A 103 17.61 -45.70 -5.05
CA LYS A 103 17.34 -45.14 -3.71
C LYS A 103 15.86 -44.83 -3.46
N GLY A 104 14.93 -45.35 -4.26
CA GLY A 104 13.49 -45.10 -4.04
C GLY A 104 12.64 -45.27 -5.28
N VAL A 105 11.59 -44.44 -5.38
CA VAL A 105 10.55 -44.55 -6.40
C VAL A 105 10.27 -43.18 -6.99
N VAL A 106 10.26 -43.08 -8.31
CA VAL A 106 9.90 -41.89 -9.09
C VAL A 106 8.43 -42.03 -9.51
N LEU A 107 7.62 -41.03 -9.22
CA LEU A 107 6.18 -41.00 -9.55
C LEU A 107 5.95 -40.00 -10.69
N LYS A 108 5.23 -40.39 -11.75
CA LYS A 108 4.88 -39.53 -12.89
C LYS A 108 3.36 -39.55 -13.15
N PRO A 109 2.74 -38.47 -13.64
CA PRO A 109 1.31 -38.48 -13.98
C PRO A 109 1.04 -39.36 -15.21
N GLY A 110 0.16 -40.35 -15.05
CA GLY A 110 -0.28 -41.25 -16.13
C GLY A 110 -1.08 -40.52 -17.21
N LYS A 111 -1.18 -41.12 -18.40
CA LYS A 111 -1.87 -40.51 -19.56
C LYS A 111 -3.35 -40.18 -19.30
N MET A 112 -4.03 -40.98 -18.47
CA MET A 112 -5.46 -40.78 -18.13
C MET A 112 -5.69 -39.54 -17.25
N LEU A 113 -4.82 -39.31 -16.27
CA LEU A 113 -4.89 -38.13 -15.41
C LEU A 113 -4.73 -36.83 -16.21
N LYS A 114 -3.78 -36.81 -17.15
CA LYS A 114 -3.56 -35.67 -18.05
C LYS A 114 -4.82 -35.32 -18.87
N ARG A 115 -5.55 -36.34 -19.34
CA ARG A 115 -6.79 -36.16 -20.11
C ARG A 115 -7.95 -35.67 -19.26
N LYS A 116 -8.10 -36.16 -18.01
CA LYS A 116 -9.11 -35.68 -17.06
C LYS A 116 -8.94 -34.19 -16.74
N ILE A 117 -7.69 -33.76 -16.53
CA ILE A 117 -7.36 -32.34 -16.29
C ILE A 117 -7.75 -31.47 -17.50
N GLN A 118 -7.48 -31.94 -18.71
CA GLN A 118 -7.76 -31.19 -19.94
C GLN A 118 -9.25 -30.99 -20.20
N LEU A 119 -10.10 -31.97 -19.88
CA LEU A 119 -11.55 -31.85 -20.01
C LEU A 119 -12.17 -30.90 -18.97
N ALA A 120 -11.71 -30.97 -17.71
CA ALA A 120 -12.20 -30.11 -16.64
C ALA A 120 -11.90 -28.61 -16.86
N LEU A 121 -10.88 -28.29 -17.67
CA LEU A 121 -10.54 -26.91 -18.03
C LEU A 121 -11.43 -26.34 -19.15
N GLY A 122 -12.00 -27.19 -20.02
CA GLY A 122 -12.82 -26.75 -21.16
C GLY A 122 -14.20 -26.20 -20.77
N ASP A 123 -14.86 -26.76 -19.74
CA ASP A 123 -16.17 -26.31 -19.27
C ASP A 123 -16.15 -24.94 -18.58
N VAL A 124 -14.96 -24.47 -18.19
CA VAL A 124 -14.75 -23.20 -17.47
C VAL A 124 -14.67 -22.02 -18.43
N GLU A 125 -14.09 -22.21 -19.63
CA GLU A 125 -14.03 -21.18 -20.68
C GLU A 125 -15.42 -20.76 -21.15
N ALA A 126 -16.38 -21.69 -21.22
CA ALA A 126 -17.76 -21.41 -21.62
C ALA A 126 -18.52 -20.50 -20.64
N ASN A 127 -18.30 -20.66 -19.33
CA ASN A 127 -18.92 -19.82 -18.30
C ASN A 127 -18.27 -18.43 -18.20
N HIS A 128 -16.99 -18.31 -18.56
CA HIS A 128 -16.29 -17.02 -18.53
C HIS A 128 -16.78 -16.04 -19.61
N LEU A 129 -17.18 -16.55 -20.78
CA LEU A 129 -17.71 -15.76 -21.90
C LEU A 129 -19.04 -15.07 -21.57
N VAL A 130 -19.90 -15.72 -20.79
CA VAL A 130 -21.22 -15.18 -20.39
C VAL A 130 -21.07 -14.01 -19.41
N THR A 131 -20.15 -14.12 -18.44
CA THR A 131 -19.84 -13.04 -17.48
C THR A 131 -19.21 -11.83 -18.17
N LYS A 132 -18.33 -12.07 -19.15
CA LYS A 132 -17.68 -11.02 -19.95
C LYS A 132 -18.69 -10.18 -20.74
N HIS A 133 -19.70 -10.80 -21.35
CA HIS A 133 -20.75 -10.08 -22.09
C HIS A 133 -21.64 -9.22 -21.18
N LYS A 134 -21.93 -9.67 -19.95
CA LYS A 134 -22.75 -8.94 -18.98
C LYS A 134 -22.03 -7.70 -18.43
N LEU A 135 -20.73 -7.81 -18.15
CA LEU A 135 -19.86 -6.70 -17.75
C LEU A 135 -19.69 -5.67 -18.87
N GLN A 136 -19.60 -6.12 -20.12
CA GLN A 136 -19.45 -5.24 -21.28
C GLN A 136 -20.71 -4.40 -21.56
N TYR A 137 -21.90 -4.93 -21.26
CA TYR A 137 -23.18 -4.22 -21.35
C TYR A 137 -23.34 -3.16 -20.24
N MET A 138 -22.95 -3.49 -19.00
CA MET A 138 -23.00 -2.55 -17.88
C MET A 138 -21.95 -1.42 -17.99
N ARG A 139 -20.76 -1.71 -18.53
CA ARG A 139 -19.74 -0.67 -18.86
C ARG A 139 -20.29 0.37 -19.83
N LYS A 140 -20.99 -0.05 -20.90
CA LYS A 140 -21.55 0.88 -21.90
C LYS A 140 -22.58 1.86 -21.34
N LEU A 141 -23.21 1.58 -20.20
CA LEU A 141 -24.18 2.47 -19.55
C LEU A 141 -23.52 3.51 -18.62
N ARG A 142 -22.30 3.28 -18.11
CA ARG A 142 -21.56 4.21 -17.23
C ARG A 142 -20.53 5.08 -17.95
N VAL A 143 -20.06 4.66 -19.12
CA VAL A 143 -19.06 5.37 -19.96
C VAL A 143 -19.56 6.73 -20.52
N ASN A 144 -20.80 7.13 -20.21
CA ASN A 144 -21.39 8.41 -20.65
C ASN A 144 -21.46 9.49 -19.54
N ALA A 145 -20.75 9.33 -18.42
CA ALA A 145 -20.64 10.38 -17.41
C ALA A 145 -19.36 11.22 -17.65
N ASP A 146 -19.47 12.55 -17.69
CA ASP A 146 -18.37 13.49 -17.97
C ASP A 146 -17.20 13.40 -16.97
N ASN A 147 -17.41 12.77 -15.80
CA ASN A 147 -16.40 12.60 -14.76
C ASN A 147 -15.65 11.26 -14.83
N TYR A 148 -16.06 10.31 -15.69
CA TYR A 148 -15.42 9.00 -15.81
C TYR A 148 -14.09 9.08 -16.58
N MET A 149 -13.00 8.60 -16.01
CA MET A 149 -11.68 8.64 -16.64
C MET A 149 -10.94 7.30 -16.55
N LEU A 150 -10.37 6.87 -17.67
CA LEU A 150 -9.47 5.70 -17.77
C LEU A 150 -8.01 6.15 -17.91
N PRO A 151 -7.04 5.30 -17.54
CA PRO A 151 -5.63 5.64 -17.65
C PRO A 151 -5.23 5.79 -19.11
N SER A 152 -4.40 6.80 -19.39
CA SER A 152 -3.76 7.02 -20.69
C SER A 152 -2.66 5.99 -20.98
N ALA A 153 -2.01 5.47 -19.94
CA ALA A 153 -1.03 4.40 -19.99
C ALA A 153 -1.09 3.54 -18.72
N ILE A 154 -0.66 2.29 -18.82
CA ILE A 154 -0.56 1.38 -17.67
C ILE A 154 0.88 0.87 -17.57
N LEU A 155 1.56 1.26 -16.50
CA LEU A 155 2.93 0.83 -16.20
C LEU A 155 2.90 -0.49 -15.46
N THR A 156 3.81 -1.39 -15.83
CA THR A 156 3.84 -2.78 -15.39
C THR A 156 5.28 -3.22 -15.12
N THR A 157 5.44 -4.45 -14.62
CA THR A 157 6.73 -5.12 -14.52
C THR A 157 6.56 -6.62 -14.77
N GLU A 158 7.57 -7.25 -15.36
CA GLU A 158 7.62 -8.70 -15.56
C GLU A 158 7.91 -9.49 -14.27
N SER A 159 8.25 -8.81 -13.17
CA SER A 159 8.55 -9.46 -11.89
C SER A 159 7.25 -9.76 -11.13
N SER A 160 6.93 -11.06 -10.97
CA SER A 160 5.77 -11.49 -10.18
C SER A 160 5.94 -11.10 -8.72
N TYR A 161 4.84 -10.69 -8.08
CA TYR A 161 4.81 -10.26 -6.68
C TYR A 161 5.67 -9.02 -6.38
N ALA A 162 6.03 -8.23 -7.41
CA ALA A 162 6.88 -7.06 -7.21
C ALA A 162 6.23 -5.95 -6.37
N ARG A 163 4.89 -5.92 -6.30
CA ARG A 163 4.08 -4.88 -5.64
C ARG A 163 4.46 -3.48 -6.15
N LEU A 164 4.46 -3.34 -7.48
CA LEU A 164 4.78 -2.09 -8.16
C LEU A 164 3.87 -0.96 -7.67
N GLY A 165 4.48 0.14 -7.24
CA GLY A 165 3.77 1.34 -6.81
C GLY A 165 3.30 1.27 -5.35
N SER A 166 3.89 0.42 -4.52
CA SER A 166 3.57 0.36 -3.08
C SER A 166 3.86 1.67 -2.34
N ALA A 167 4.78 2.49 -2.86
CA ALA A 167 5.09 3.81 -2.31
C ALA A 167 5.59 4.73 -3.43
N TYR A 168 5.37 6.04 -3.25
CA TYR A 168 5.94 7.09 -4.09
C TYR A 168 6.63 8.17 -3.25
N ALA A 169 7.64 8.79 -3.84
CA ALA A 169 8.07 10.12 -3.44
C ALA A 169 8.29 10.96 -4.71
N VAL A 170 7.88 12.21 -4.67
CA VAL A 170 7.90 13.13 -5.82
C VAL A 170 8.66 14.39 -5.42
N ALA A 171 9.67 14.74 -6.22
CA ALA A 171 10.45 15.97 -6.10
C ALA A 171 11.30 16.14 -7.37
N ASP A 172 11.74 17.36 -7.65
CA ASP A 172 12.75 17.66 -8.68
C ASP A 172 14.15 17.24 -8.18
N LEU A 173 14.56 16.01 -8.46
CA LEU A 173 15.80 15.40 -7.97
C LEU A 173 17.02 15.87 -8.77
N ASN A 174 16.84 16.22 -10.05
CA ASN A 174 17.90 16.67 -10.95
C ASN A 174 17.98 18.21 -11.08
N SER A 175 17.07 18.94 -10.44
CA SER A 175 16.96 20.41 -10.46
C SER A 175 16.68 21.01 -11.85
N ASP A 176 15.89 20.32 -12.67
CA ASP A 176 15.53 20.79 -14.03
C ASP A 176 14.20 21.59 -14.11
N GLY A 177 13.53 21.72 -12.97
CA GLY A 177 12.25 22.41 -12.82
C GLY A 177 11.03 21.55 -13.14
N ASN A 178 11.19 20.23 -13.32
CA ASN A 178 10.11 19.26 -13.39
C ASN A 178 10.22 18.28 -12.24
N ASP A 179 9.07 17.85 -11.71
CA ASP A 179 9.05 16.79 -10.72
C ASP A 179 9.49 15.45 -11.32
N ASP A 180 10.35 14.77 -10.58
CA ASP A 180 10.71 13.38 -10.78
C ASP A 180 9.91 12.48 -9.83
N VAL A 181 9.85 11.19 -10.13
CA VAL A 181 9.16 10.22 -9.28
C VAL A 181 10.05 9.04 -8.91
N VAL A 182 10.10 8.76 -7.62
CA VAL A 182 10.70 7.58 -7.02
C VAL A 182 9.58 6.58 -6.71
N ILE A 183 9.71 5.35 -7.21
CA ILE A 183 8.67 4.32 -7.14
C ILE A 183 9.20 3.07 -6.42
N GLY A 184 8.46 2.61 -5.41
CA GLY A 184 8.77 1.41 -4.66
C GLY A 184 8.26 0.12 -5.31
N LEU A 185 9.11 -0.92 -5.30
CA LEU A 185 8.78 -2.30 -5.68
C LEU A 185 9.30 -3.26 -4.59
N PRO A 186 8.71 -3.27 -3.38
CA PRO A 186 9.25 -4.00 -2.23
C PRO A 186 9.32 -5.52 -2.41
N GLY A 187 8.51 -6.09 -3.31
CA GLY A 187 8.55 -7.52 -3.61
C GLY A 187 9.42 -7.89 -4.82
N PHE A 188 10.09 -6.92 -5.43
CA PHE A 188 10.89 -7.15 -6.65
C PHE A 188 12.00 -8.17 -6.43
N TYR A 189 12.25 -8.96 -7.48
CA TYR A 189 13.30 -9.98 -7.49
C TYR A 189 14.03 -10.04 -8.83
N SER A 190 15.31 -10.39 -8.79
CA SER A 190 16.10 -10.74 -9.98
C SER A 190 17.03 -11.92 -9.71
N THR A 191 17.68 -12.45 -10.75
CA THR A 191 18.67 -13.54 -10.58
C THR A 191 19.95 -13.08 -9.90
N SER A 192 20.24 -11.78 -9.91
CA SER A 192 21.41 -11.18 -9.26
C SER A 192 21.10 -10.67 -7.85
N ASN A 193 19.84 -10.32 -7.56
CA ASN A 193 19.39 -9.86 -6.25
C ASN A 193 18.28 -10.78 -5.74
N GLN A 194 18.58 -11.52 -4.67
CA GLN A 194 17.55 -12.22 -3.91
C GLN A 194 16.47 -11.20 -3.50
N LYS A 195 15.20 -11.63 -3.44
CA LYS A 195 13.99 -10.80 -3.29
C LYS A 195 14.05 -9.79 -2.11
N ASN A 196 14.79 -8.70 -2.29
CA ASN A 196 15.03 -7.69 -1.27
C ASN A 196 14.29 -6.40 -1.58
N GLY A 197 13.53 -6.35 -2.68
CA GLY A 197 12.88 -5.14 -3.15
C GLY A 197 13.79 -4.26 -4.00
N MET A 198 13.20 -3.24 -4.60
CA MET A 198 13.88 -2.30 -5.47
C MET A 198 13.14 -0.97 -5.46
N VAL A 199 13.88 0.11 -5.70
CA VAL A 199 13.34 1.42 -6.00
C VAL A 199 13.81 1.83 -7.39
N VAL A 200 12.94 2.47 -8.15
CA VAL A 200 13.26 3.04 -9.47
C VAL A 200 12.95 4.52 -9.49
N ILE A 201 13.68 5.27 -10.31
CA ILE A 201 13.46 6.70 -10.54
C ILE A 201 13.11 6.91 -12.01
N LEU A 202 12.07 7.69 -12.26
CA LEU A 202 11.74 8.23 -13.57
C LEU A 202 11.90 9.74 -13.50
N PHE A 203 12.67 10.30 -14.43
CA PHE A 203 12.81 11.75 -14.52
C PHE A 203 11.65 12.38 -15.29
N GLY A 204 11.23 13.54 -14.78
CA GLY A 204 10.29 14.43 -15.43
C GLY A 204 10.90 15.05 -16.68
N THR A 205 10.02 15.49 -17.58
CA THR A 205 10.38 16.36 -18.70
C THR A 205 9.31 17.43 -18.80
N ASP A 206 9.55 18.50 -19.57
CA ASP A 206 8.56 19.56 -19.75
C ASP A 206 7.18 19.05 -20.23
N ASN A 207 7.11 17.86 -20.83
CA ASN A 207 5.90 17.21 -21.34
C ASN A 207 5.40 16.03 -20.49
N GLY A 208 5.84 15.93 -19.23
CA GLY A 208 5.49 14.83 -18.31
C GLY A 208 6.62 13.80 -18.17
N LEU A 209 6.32 12.68 -17.52
CA LEU A 209 7.28 11.60 -17.27
C LEU A 209 7.77 10.94 -18.57
N ASN A 210 9.07 10.67 -18.63
CA ASN A 210 9.69 9.99 -19.77
C ASN A 210 9.46 8.47 -19.72
N ILE A 211 8.37 7.99 -20.34
CA ILE A 211 7.98 6.59 -20.33
C ILE A 211 8.25 5.98 -21.71
N SER A 212 9.50 5.57 -21.96
CA SER A 212 9.91 4.96 -23.23
C SER A 212 9.30 3.57 -23.47
N THR A 213 8.89 2.88 -22.40
CA THR A 213 8.24 1.57 -22.42
C THR A 213 7.32 1.41 -21.21
N LEU A 214 6.32 0.54 -21.32
CA LEU A 214 5.38 0.26 -20.24
C LEU A 214 5.96 -0.66 -19.14
N ASP A 215 7.12 -1.30 -19.37
CA ASP A 215 7.84 -1.98 -18.28
C ASP A 215 8.68 -0.95 -17.52
N ILE A 216 8.26 -0.65 -16.29
CA ILE A 216 8.86 0.39 -15.45
C ILE A 216 10.35 0.14 -15.16
N VAL A 217 10.75 -1.12 -15.01
CA VAL A 217 12.13 -1.49 -14.68
C VAL A 217 13.02 -1.31 -15.89
N ARG A 218 12.48 -1.44 -17.10
CA ARG A 218 13.20 -1.11 -18.33
C ARG A 218 13.21 0.39 -18.62
N ALA A 219 12.11 1.09 -18.33
CA ALA A 219 11.97 2.53 -18.56
C ALA A 219 12.78 3.39 -17.58
N ALA A 220 13.00 2.90 -16.35
CA ALA A 220 13.65 3.64 -15.28
C ALA A 220 15.04 4.21 -15.65
N ASP A 221 15.23 5.49 -15.35
CA ASP A 221 16.50 6.21 -15.47
C ASP A 221 17.53 5.71 -14.45
N VAL A 222 17.06 5.45 -13.22
CA VAL A 222 17.88 4.95 -12.12
C VAL A 222 17.20 3.75 -11.46
N LYS A 223 18.00 2.75 -11.06
CA LYS A 223 17.54 1.54 -10.38
C LYS A 223 18.38 1.33 -9.14
N ILE A 224 17.75 1.33 -7.98
CA ILE A 224 18.39 1.14 -6.68
C ILE A 224 17.88 -0.19 -6.11
N PRO A 225 18.66 -1.28 -6.23
CA PRO A 225 18.26 -2.55 -5.64
C PRO A 225 18.41 -2.51 -4.11
N GLY A 226 17.53 -3.21 -3.41
CA GLY A 226 17.65 -3.38 -1.97
C GLY A 226 18.97 -4.07 -1.57
N PRO A 227 19.66 -3.61 -0.53
CA PRO A 227 20.94 -4.19 -0.11
C PRO A 227 20.79 -5.66 0.29
N GLU A 228 21.81 -6.46 -0.01
CA GLU A 228 21.83 -7.88 0.33
C GLU A 228 22.06 -8.06 1.84
N ASP A 229 21.12 -8.70 2.52
CA ASP A 229 21.36 -9.25 3.86
C ASP A 229 22.16 -10.56 3.70
N GLN A 230 23.12 -10.81 4.60
CA GLN A 230 24.05 -11.95 4.60
C GLN A 230 23.35 -13.33 4.59
N HIS A 231 22.02 -13.36 4.73
CA HIS A 231 21.20 -14.57 4.77
C HIS A 231 20.06 -14.61 3.73
N GLY A 232 20.01 -13.67 2.76
CA GLY A 232 19.07 -13.77 1.63
C GLY A 232 17.60 -13.55 1.99
N ALA A 233 17.33 -12.69 2.98
CA ALA A 233 16.01 -12.50 3.58
C ALA A 233 15.17 -11.43 2.86
N HIS A 234 13.85 -11.59 2.82
CA HIS A 234 12.92 -10.61 2.26
C HIS A 234 12.91 -9.34 3.12
N SER A 235 13.64 -8.31 2.68
CA SER A 235 13.78 -7.06 3.44
C SER A 235 12.68 -6.03 3.12
N GLN A 236 11.93 -6.23 2.04
CA GLN A 236 10.90 -5.31 1.53
C GLN A 236 11.40 -3.88 1.32
N PHE A 237 12.58 -3.73 0.71
CA PHE A 237 13.14 -2.42 0.39
C PHE A 237 12.27 -1.67 -0.61
N GLY A 238 11.85 -0.45 -0.27
CA GLY A 238 10.93 0.34 -1.09
C GLY A 238 9.48 0.28 -0.64
N SER A 239 9.20 -0.21 0.58
CA SER A 239 7.85 -0.18 1.15
C SER A 239 7.38 1.21 1.57
N SER A 240 8.31 2.13 1.81
CA SER A 240 8.03 3.53 2.10
C SER A 240 9.18 4.39 1.58
N LEU A 241 8.89 5.64 1.21
CA LEU A 241 9.83 6.55 0.57
C LEU A 241 9.69 7.96 1.14
N ALA A 242 10.80 8.67 1.26
CA ALA A 242 10.84 10.11 1.52
C ALA A 242 12.03 10.74 0.80
N ILE A 243 11.89 12.00 0.41
CA ILE A 243 12.95 12.78 -0.25
C ILE A 243 13.24 14.02 0.62
N LEU A 244 14.51 14.25 0.91
CA LEU A 244 15.01 15.37 1.71
C LEU A 244 16.52 15.51 1.51
N ASP A 245 17.06 16.70 1.74
CA ASP A 245 18.51 16.90 1.88
C ASP A 245 18.88 16.68 3.35
N ILE A 246 19.29 15.46 3.73
CA ILE A 246 19.50 15.12 5.14
C ILE A 246 20.87 15.59 5.64
N ASP A 247 21.85 15.68 4.75
CA ASP A 247 23.23 16.06 5.09
C ASP A 247 23.56 17.52 4.77
N LYS A 248 22.58 18.28 4.27
CA LYS A 248 22.65 19.72 3.98
C LYS A 248 23.70 20.05 2.91
N ASP A 249 23.91 19.16 1.96
CA ASP A 249 24.85 19.37 0.85
C ASP A 249 24.22 20.13 -0.34
N GLY A 250 22.91 20.39 -0.27
CA GLY A 250 22.13 21.07 -1.30
C GLY A 250 21.56 20.15 -2.37
N ARG A 251 21.71 18.83 -2.24
CA ARG A 251 21.14 17.81 -3.13
C ARG A 251 20.11 16.98 -2.36
N LEU A 252 19.10 16.51 -3.08
CA LEU A 252 18.06 15.69 -2.47
C LEU A 252 18.50 14.23 -2.34
N ASP A 253 18.45 13.72 -1.11
CA ASP A 253 18.63 12.32 -0.78
C ASP A 253 17.30 11.56 -0.81
N ILE A 254 17.39 10.24 -0.93
CA ILE A 254 16.26 9.33 -0.93
C ILE A 254 16.35 8.42 0.30
N ALA A 255 15.40 8.59 1.22
CA ALA A 255 15.19 7.68 2.33
C ALA A 255 14.24 6.54 1.92
N VAL A 256 14.68 5.30 2.08
CA VAL A 256 13.96 4.09 1.67
C VAL A 256 13.73 3.17 2.86
N GLY A 257 12.46 2.90 3.17
CA GLY A 257 12.08 1.97 4.21
C GLY A 257 12.22 0.51 3.78
N SER A 258 12.68 -0.31 4.72
CA SER A 258 12.85 -1.76 4.60
C SER A 258 12.37 -2.43 5.89
N PRO A 259 11.04 -2.44 6.14
CA PRO A 259 10.48 -2.86 7.43
C PRO A 259 10.71 -4.34 7.76
N SER A 260 10.98 -5.19 6.77
CA SER A 260 11.28 -6.62 6.99
C SER A 260 12.78 -6.93 7.05
N PHE A 261 13.65 -5.91 7.11
CA PHE A 261 15.07 -6.13 7.34
C PHE A 261 15.33 -6.90 8.64
N GLY A 262 16.29 -7.85 8.63
CA GLY A 262 16.57 -8.69 9.80
C GLY A 262 15.49 -9.77 10.06
N SER A 263 14.70 -10.13 9.05
CA SER A 263 13.70 -11.21 9.12
C SER A 263 14.29 -12.59 9.38
N VAL A 264 15.62 -12.74 9.29
CA VAL A 264 16.36 -13.93 9.72
C VAL A 264 16.01 -14.25 11.18
N ASN A 265 15.58 -15.49 11.43
CA ASN A 265 15.11 -15.96 12.74
C ASN A 265 13.87 -15.24 13.30
N LEU A 266 13.06 -14.65 12.43
CA LEU A 266 11.80 -14.01 12.78
C LEU A 266 11.94 -12.79 13.72
N THR A 267 13.04 -12.04 13.63
CA THR A 267 13.27 -10.90 14.54
C THR A 267 12.79 -9.54 14.02
N TYR A 268 12.86 -9.28 12.71
CA TYR A 268 12.24 -8.12 12.04
C TYR A 268 12.49 -6.77 12.71
N THR A 269 13.75 -6.35 12.74
CA THR A 269 14.13 -5.05 13.27
C THR A 269 13.71 -3.91 12.33
N GLY A 270 13.78 -4.14 11.01
CA GLY A 270 13.58 -3.12 10.00
C GLY A 270 14.72 -2.10 9.95
N LYS A 271 14.86 -1.43 8.80
CA LYS A 271 15.85 -0.38 8.55
C LYS A 271 15.32 0.67 7.59
N VAL A 272 15.88 1.88 7.68
CA VAL A 272 15.76 2.91 6.64
C VAL A 272 17.14 3.15 6.04
N PHE A 273 17.24 3.11 4.73
CA PHE A 273 18.49 3.38 4.01
C PHE A 273 18.40 4.74 3.34
N ILE A 274 19.47 5.52 3.41
CA ILE A 274 19.55 6.84 2.80
C ILE A 274 20.52 6.79 1.64
N TYR A 275 20.06 7.17 0.45
CA TYR A 275 20.85 7.21 -0.77
C TYR A 275 21.02 8.65 -1.24
N SER A 276 22.26 9.03 -1.54
CA SER A 276 22.63 10.36 -2.01
C SER A 276 23.14 10.31 -3.46
N PRO A 277 22.86 11.33 -4.30
CA PRO A 277 23.30 11.36 -5.68
C PRO A 277 24.82 11.56 -5.80
N VAL A 278 25.50 10.64 -6.51
CA VAL A 278 26.91 10.75 -6.92
C VAL A 278 27.04 11.44 -8.28
N SER A 279 26.06 11.20 -9.16
CA SER A 279 25.86 11.89 -10.43
C SER A 279 24.37 11.88 -10.76
N GLU A 280 23.95 12.56 -11.82
CA GLU A 280 22.54 12.66 -12.24
C GLU A 280 21.82 11.29 -12.27
N LYS A 281 22.48 10.23 -12.77
CA LYS A 281 21.87 8.88 -12.89
C LYS A 281 22.44 7.84 -11.92
N GLN A 282 23.19 8.26 -10.90
CA GLN A 282 23.84 7.32 -9.99
C GLN A 282 23.72 7.78 -8.54
N TYR A 283 23.18 6.89 -7.71
CA TYR A 283 23.03 7.10 -6.28
C TYR A 283 23.87 6.09 -5.50
N SER A 284 24.39 6.51 -4.35
CA SER A 284 25.16 5.64 -3.45
C SER A 284 24.59 5.69 -2.04
N LEU A 285 24.79 4.59 -1.28
CA LEU A 285 24.34 4.52 0.09
C LEU A 285 25.14 5.50 0.95
N LEU A 286 24.47 6.52 1.47
CA LEU A 286 25.03 7.51 2.39
C LEU A 286 25.05 6.94 3.82
N SER A 287 23.91 6.45 4.29
CA SER A 287 23.73 6.00 5.67
C SER A 287 22.58 5.00 5.82
N SER A 288 22.47 4.39 7.00
CA SER A 288 21.31 3.55 7.34
C SER A 288 20.93 3.72 8.82
N ILE A 289 19.63 3.77 9.07
CA ILE A 289 19.03 3.89 10.39
C ILE A 289 18.43 2.53 10.75
N GLY A 290 18.78 2.03 11.93
CA GLY A 290 18.34 0.73 12.42
C GLY A 290 17.56 0.81 13.73
N CYS A 291 16.84 -0.26 14.02
CA CYS A 291 16.19 -0.46 15.30
C CYS A 291 16.82 -1.64 16.04
N LYS A 292 17.00 -1.49 17.37
CA LYS A 292 17.54 -2.57 18.21
C LYS A 292 16.46 -3.54 18.68
N ASP A 293 15.22 -3.08 18.75
CA ASP A 293 14.10 -3.88 19.22
C ASP A 293 13.66 -4.88 18.16
N VAL A 294 13.33 -6.08 18.63
CA VAL A 294 12.67 -7.12 17.84
C VAL A 294 11.25 -6.65 17.51
N TYR A 295 10.78 -6.91 16.29
CA TYR A 295 9.48 -6.48 15.74
C TYR A 295 9.31 -4.98 15.62
N CYS A 296 10.40 -4.23 15.56
CA CYS A 296 10.33 -2.79 15.39
C CYS A 296 9.77 -2.40 14.02
N ASN A 297 10.01 -3.21 12.99
CA ASN A 297 9.56 -2.96 11.61
C ASN A 297 9.86 -1.52 11.17
N LEU A 298 11.05 -1.02 11.50
CA LEU A 298 11.41 0.36 11.26
C LEU A 298 11.28 0.74 9.78
N GLY A 299 10.68 1.91 9.52
CA GLY A 299 10.44 2.39 8.16
C GLY A 299 9.15 1.84 7.54
N THR A 300 8.15 1.48 8.35
CA THR A 300 6.80 1.20 7.84
C THR A 300 6.19 2.41 7.16
N THR A 301 6.44 3.60 7.69
CA THR A 301 6.00 4.88 7.11
C THR A 301 7.13 5.89 7.22
N LEU A 302 7.22 6.78 6.22
CA LEU A 302 8.18 7.87 6.18
C LEU A 302 7.44 9.16 5.83
N ALA A 303 7.86 10.25 6.44
CA ALA A 303 7.42 11.60 6.09
C ALA A 303 8.59 12.56 6.24
N THR A 304 8.45 13.75 5.66
CA THR A 304 9.49 14.77 5.59
C THR A 304 8.89 16.14 5.89
N GLY A 305 9.62 16.98 6.62
CA GLY A 305 9.25 18.37 6.89
C GLY A 305 10.10 19.01 7.98
N ASP A 306 10.24 20.33 7.91
CA ASP A 306 11.02 21.16 8.85
C ASP A 306 10.37 21.22 10.24
N LEU A 307 10.75 20.31 11.15
CA LEU A 307 10.19 20.22 12.49
C LEU A 307 10.98 21.05 13.51
N ASN A 308 12.26 21.30 13.27
CA ASN A 308 13.10 22.10 14.18
C ASN A 308 13.19 23.60 13.79
N SER A 309 12.51 24.01 12.71
CA SER A 309 12.48 25.38 12.18
C SER A 309 13.84 25.89 11.66
N ASP A 310 14.70 25.00 11.16
CA ASP A 310 16.01 25.35 10.61
C ASP A 310 16.03 25.53 9.09
N LEU A 311 14.85 25.47 8.45
CA LEU A 311 14.61 25.58 7.01
C LEU A 311 15.00 24.35 6.17
N TYR A 312 15.48 23.28 6.79
CA TYR A 312 15.70 22.01 6.13
C TYR A 312 14.63 21.02 6.56
N ASN A 313 14.22 20.15 5.64
CA ASN A 313 13.25 19.13 5.97
C ASN A 313 13.92 18.04 6.81
N ASP A 314 13.24 17.62 7.87
CA ASP A 314 13.69 16.54 8.74
C ASP A 314 13.05 15.21 8.32
N LEU A 315 13.65 14.08 8.70
CA LEU A 315 13.11 12.75 8.42
C LEU A 315 12.26 12.26 9.60
N ILE A 316 10.98 11.95 9.35
CA ILE A 316 10.07 11.35 10.32
C ILE A 316 9.86 9.88 9.94
N ILE A 317 10.06 8.99 10.91
CA ILE A 317 10.01 7.54 10.71
C ILE A 317 8.98 6.93 11.64
N GLY A 318 7.95 6.32 11.07
CA GLY A 318 6.95 5.55 11.82
C GLY A 318 7.29 4.05 11.83
N SER A 319 7.08 3.45 13.00
CA SER A 319 7.33 2.05 13.30
C SER A 319 6.14 1.47 14.04
N SER A 320 5.05 1.19 13.32
CA SER A 320 3.75 0.85 13.90
C SER A 320 3.75 -0.38 14.81
N PHE A 321 4.62 -1.35 14.52
CA PHE A 321 4.70 -2.60 15.28
C PHE A 321 5.73 -2.56 16.40
N ALA A 322 6.47 -1.46 16.55
CA ALA A 322 7.49 -1.35 17.58
C ALA A 322 6.90 -1.51 18.99
N PRO A 323 7.64 -2.14 19.92
CA PRO A 323 7.17 -2.35 21.29
C PRO A 323 6.72 -1.06 21.99
N GLY A 324 7.53 0.01 21.92
CA GLY A 324 7.20 1.32 22.51
C GLY A 324 6.93 1.25 24.02
N GLN A 325 7.73 0.47 24.78
CA GLN A 325 7.50 0.15 26.21
C GLN A 325 6.24 -0.70 26.48
N GLY A 326 5.78 -1.45 25.48
CA GLY A 326 4.69 -2.42 25.60
C GLY A 326 4.69 -3.39 24.42
N GLU A 327 3.51 -3.87 24.05
CA GLU A 327 3.34 -4.80 22.93
C GLU A 327 2.79 -4.03 21.74
N GLN A 328 3.59 -3.86 20.69
CA GLN A 328 3.18 -3.20 19.44
C GLN A 328 2.43 -1.88 19.65
N ARG A 329 2.92 -1.04 20.57
CA ARG A 329 2.34 0.29 20.77
C ARG A 329 2.59 1.20 19.57
N GLY A 330 3.67 0.95 18.85
CA GLY A 330 4.15 1.77 17.76
C GLY A 330 4.94 2.97 18.25
N THR A 331 5.87 3.43 17.44
CA THR A 331 6.77 4.55 17.77
C THR A 331 6.97 5.44 16.55
N VAL A 332 7.28 6.72 16.81
CA VAL A 332 7.72 7.68 15.80
C VAL A 332 9.03 8.29 16.26
N GLY A 333 10.04 8.25 15.39
CA GLY A 333 11.32 8.94 15.61
C GLY A 333 11.54 9.99 14.53
N VAL A 334 12.19 11.10 14.90
CA VAL A 334 12.56 12.19 13.99
C VAL A 334 14.07 12.37 14.02
N ILE A 335 14.65 12.50 12.84
CA ILE A 335 16.07 12.77 12.63
C ILE A 335 16.16 14.12 11.93
N TYR A 336 16.78 15.09 12.59
CA TYR A 336 16.94 16.41 12.00
C TYR A 336 18.00 16.40 10.91
N ALA A 337 17.78 17.13 9.83
CA ALA A 337 18.80 17.31 8.81
C ALA A 337 20.04 18.00 9.42
N ASP A 338 21.24 17.52 9.12
CA ASP A 338 22.47 17.99 9.76
C ASP A 338 23.71 17.63 8.94
N THR A 339 24.61 18.62 8.78
CA THR A 339 25.93 18.46 8.16
C THR A 339 26.78 17.34 8.74
N LYS A 340 26.50 16.87 9.96
CA LYS A 340 27.19 15.72 10.57
C LYS A 340 27.02 14.41 9.79
N TYR A 341 26.00 14.31 8.93
CA TYR A 341 25.76 13.15 8.07
C TYR A 341 26.61 13.16 6.79
N ALA A 342 27.20 14.31 6.43
CA ALA A 342 28.02 14.43 5.23
C ALA A 342 29.22 13.46 5.28
N GLY A 343 29.31 12.58 4.27
CA GLY A 343 30.41 11.64 4.09
C GLY A 343 30.55 10.57 5.19
N LYS A 344 29.52 10.32 6.02
CA LYS A 344 29.57 9.34 7.11
C LYS A 344 28.47 8.30 7.04
N MET A 345 28.88 7.03 7.02
CA MET A 345 28.02 5.88 7.31
C MET A 345 27.85 5.76 8.83
N SER A 346 26.88 6.49 9.41
CA SER A 346 26.56 6.36 10.84
C SER A 346 25.34 5.46 11.02
N LEU A 347 25.48 4.38 11.79
CA LEU A 347 24.33 3.61 12.26
C LEU A 347 23.57 4.44 13.31
N ILE A 348 22.60 5.22 12.86
CA ILE A 348 21.69 5.92 13.76
C ILE A 348 20.73 4.87 14.31
N THR A 349 20.68 4.73 15.63
CA THR A 349 19.64 3.92 16.26
C THR A 349 18.45 4.82 16.54
N LEU A 350 17.22 4.34 16.37
CA LEU A 350 16.02 5.13 16.68
C LEU A 350 16.01 5.69 18.12
N SER A 351 16.69 5.02 19.06
CA SER A 351 16.85 5.48 20.45
C SER A 351 17.73 6.72 20.62
N SER A 352 18.44 7.16 19.58
CA SER A 352 19.23 8.40 19.55
C SER A 352 18.63 9.41 18.57
N SER A 353 17.35 9.30 18.25
CA SER A 353 16.61 10.29 17.46
C SER A 353 16.53 11.62 18.22
N ASP A 354 16.49 12.73 17.48
CA ASP A 354 16.42 14.08 18.06
C ASP A 354 15.05 14.31 18.73
N PHE A 355 14.02 13.61 18.25
CA PHE A 355 12.70 13.58 18.87
C PHE A 355 12.07 12.18 18.73
N TYR A 356 11.45 11.70 19.81
CA TYR A 356 10.91 10.35 19.91
C TYR A 356 9.55 10.34 20.61
N MET A 357 8.59 9.63 20.04
CA MET A 357 7.25 9.42 20.59
C MET A 357 6.86 7.94 20.53
N GLN A 358 6.00 7.53 21.44
CA GLN A 358 5.47 6.17 21.50
C GLN A 358 3.96 6.18 21.73
N GLY A 359 3.29 5.16 21.21
CA GLY A 359 1.87 4.94 21.44
C GLY A 359 1.57 4.70 22.91
N SER A 360 0.34 5.03 23.32
CA SER A 360 -0.08 4.95 24.72
C SER A 360 -0.65 3.58 25.12
N GLN A 361 -1.01 2.74 24.14
CA GLN A 361 -1.74 1.50 24.34
C GLN A 361 -1.18 0.36 23.51
N ASN A 362 -1.15 -0.86 24.06
CA ASN A 362 -0.70 -2.05 23.32
C ASN A 362 -1.58 -2.30 22.08
N TYR A 363 -0.95 -2.72 20.98
CA TYR A 363 -1.57 -3.04 19.69
C TYR A 363 -2.32 -1.88 19.03
N SER A 364 -2.00 -0.65 19.41
CA SER A 364 -2.66 0.56 18.90
C SER A 364 -2.05 1.08 17.60
N TRP A 365 -0.82 0.67 17.31
CA TRP A 365 -0.07 0.95 16.09
C TRP A 365 0.14 2.44 15.81
N PHE A 366 0.63 3.15 16.82
CA PHE A 366 1.02 4.55 16.68
C PHE A 366 2.12 4.73 15.63
N GLY A 367 1.93 5.67 14.71
CA GLY A 367 2.85 5.92 13.58
C GLY A 367 2.45 5.22 12.28
N SER A 368 1.28 4.58 12.22
CA SER A 368 0.77 3.94 10.98
C SER A 368 0.45 4.90 9.85
N SER A 369 0.23 6.17 10.15
CA SER A 369 0.11 7.22 9.14
C SER A 369 0.74 8.50 9.67
N LEU A 370 1.38 9.25 8.77
CA LEU A 370 2.14 10.46 9.08
C LEU A 370 1.82 11.54 8.05
N ALA A 371 1.60 12.77 8.50
CA ALA A 371 1.58 13.93 7.63
C ALA A 371 2.27 15.10 8.33
N VAL A 372 3.08 15.86 7.57
CA VAL A 372 3.77 17.05 8.06
C VAL A 372 3.52 18.19 7.10
N LYS A 373 3.20 19.38 7.61
CA LYS A 373 3.07 20.59 6.78
C LYS A 373 3.36 21.85 7.58
N LYS A 374 4.24 22.69 7.05
CA LYS A 374 4.39 24.09 7.47
C LYS A 374 3.51 24.95 6.58
N PHE A 375 2.45 25.50 7.15
CA PHE A 375 1.50 26.31 6.41
C PHE A 375 2.06 27.72 6.20
N SER A 376 1.97 28.25 4.97
CA SER A 376 2.42 29.62 4.69
C SER A 376 1.68 30.63 5.57
N GLY A 377 2.44 31.54 6.19
CA GLY A 377 1.95 32.50 7.18
C GLY A 377 1.91 31.99 8.63
N LYS A 378 2.35 30.75 8.88
CA LYS A 378 2.51 30.18 10.22
C LYS A 378 3.99 29.98 10.55
N ASN A 379 4.35 30.27 11.79
CA ASN A 379 5.70 29.97 12.29
C ASN A 379 5.84 28.49 12.67
N GLU A 380 4.72 27.84 12.96
CA GLU A 380 4.66 26.46 13.41
C GLU A 380 4.62 25.47 12.24
N THR A 381 5.30 24.33 12.42
CA THR A 381 5.12 23.15 11.56
C THR A 381 4.18 22.17 12.25
N TYR A 382 3.17 21.67 11.54
CA TYR A 382 2.21 20.71 12.09
C TYR A 382 2.59 19.29 11.71
N LEU A 383 2.46 18.36 12.66
CA LEU A 383 2.63 16.93 12.49
C LEU A 383 1.35 16.22 12.94
N ALA A 384 0.78 15.39 12.07
CA ALA A 384 -0.31 14.48 12.39
C ALA A 384 0.22 13.05 12.44
N VAL A 385 -0.10 12.32 13.51
CA VAL A 385 0.28 10.91 13.69
C VAL A 385 -0.95 10.06 13.95
N GLY A 386 -1.18 9.05 13.11
CA GLY A 386 -2.27 8.08 13.25
C GLY A 386 -1.95 6.92 14.19
N GLU A 387 -2.97 6.49 14.94
CA GLU A 387 -3.02 5.32 15.84
C GLU A 387 -4.35 4.58 15.58
N PRO A 388 -4.51 3.92 14.40
CA PRO A 388 -5.82 3.45 13.91
C PRO A 388 -6.42 2.30 14.73
N SER A 389 -5.59 1.54 15.45
CA SER A 389 -6.04 0.40 16.25
C SER A 389 -6.33 0.74 17.71
N TYR A 390 -6.23 2.03 18.08
CA TYR A 390 -6.58 2.52 19.42
C TYR A 390 -8.00 2.09 19.84
N ARG A 391 -8.13 1.54 21.05
CA ARG A 391 -9.43 1.24 21.69
C ARG A 391 -9.81 2.31 22.69
N LYS A 392 -11.09 2.66 22.72
CA LYS A 392 -11.66 3.53 23.75
C LYS A 392 -12.02 2.69 24.97
N CYS A 393 -11.24 2.87 26.04
CA CYS A 393 -11.40 2.11 27.27
C CYS A 393 -12.68 2.50 28.02
N ALA A 394 -13.41 1.52 28.56
CA ALA A 394 -14.54 1.76 29.46
C ALA A 394 -14.09 2.18 30.87
N ARG A 395 -12.85 1.84 31.24
CA ARG A 395 -12.24 2.11 32.55
C ARG A 395 -11.13 3.15 32.43
N SER A 396 -10.91 3.92 33.50
CA SER A 396 -9.85 4.95 33.56
C SER A 396 -8.43 4.37 33.59
N ASP A 397 -8.26 3.14 34.09
CA ASP A 397 -6.99 2.42 34.11
C ASP A 397 -6.67 1.71 32.78
N CYS A 398 -7.59 1.75 31.80
CA CYS A 398 -7.48 1.09 30.51
C CYS A 398 -7.18 -0.42 30.56
N ALA A 399 -7.43 -1.07 31.70
CA ALA A 399 -7.45 -2.53 31.78
C ALA A 399 -8.55 -3.06 30.85
N PHE A 400 -8.29 -4.18 30.17
CA PHE A 400 -9.23 -4.75 29.20
C PHE A 400 -10.61 -4.96 29.83
N ASP A 401 -11.63 -4.39 29.19
CA ASP A 401 -13.03 -4.53 29.59
C ASP A 401 -13.85 -4.92 28.34
N PRO A 402 -14.78 -5.88 28.42
CA PRO A 402 -15.64 -6.24 27.29
C PRO A 402 -16.48 -5.07 26.73
N ARG A 403 -16.67 -4.00 27.52
CA ARG A 403 -17.37 -2.77 27.10
C ARG A 403 -16.47 -1.79 26.35
N ASP A 404 -15.16 -2.06 26.25
CA ASP A 404 -14.24 -1.27 25.45
C ASP A 404 -14.69 -1.22 23.99
N ILE A 405 -14.67 -0.03 23.41
CA ILE A 405 -14.94 0.13 21.98
C ILE A 405 -13.62 -0.15 21.25
N GLN A 406 -13.57 -1.28 20.54
CA GLN A 406 -12.36 -1.78 19.88
C GLN A 406 -12.06 -1.01 18.60
N THR A 407 -10.77 -0.78 18.34
CA THR A 407 -10.25 -0.29 17.04
C THR A 407 -11.02 0.94 16.55
N VAL A 408 -11.21 1.87 17.47
CA VAL A 408 -11.85 3.16 17.21
C VAL A 408 -10.90 4.04 16.40
N GLY A 409 -9.62 4.03 16.77
CA GLY A 409 -8.59 4.83 16.16
C GLY A 409 -8.50 6.25 16.73
N GLN A 410 -7.31 6.84 16.59
CA GLN A 410 -6.97 8.15 17.10
C GLN A 410 -5.91 8.83 16.22
N VAL A 411 -5.92 10.16 16.21
CA VAL A 411 -4.87 11.01 15.62
C VAL A 411 -4.33 11.99 16.65
N TYR A 412 -3.02 12.17 16.69
CA TYR A 412 -2.34 13.21 17.46
C TYR A 412 -1.99 14.34 16.51
N LEU A 413 -2.46 15.54 16.82
CA LEU A 413 -2.07 16.76 16.14
C LEU A 413 -1.07 17.51 17.02
N LEU A 414 0.15 17.62 16.53
CA LEU A 414 1.25 18.33 17.17
C LEU A 414 1.63 19.55 16.34
N SER A 415 2.18 20.56 17.00
CA SER A 415 2.84 21.70 16.37
C SER A 415 4.23 21.89 16.96
N THR A 416 5.19 22.20 16.10
CA THR A 416 6.56 22.52 16.50
C THR A 416 6.90 23.96 16.13
N ASN A 417 7.68 24.62 16.99
CA ASN A 417 8.23 25.94 16.73
C ASN A 417 9.63 25.99 17.35
N GLY A 418 10.66 26.00 16.50
CA GLY A 418 12.02 25.64 16.93
C GLY A 418 12.06 24.20 17.46
N SER A 419 12.82 23.97 18.52
CA SER A 419 12.90 22.65 19.18
C SER A 419 11.73 22.34 20.13
N THR A 420 10.75 23.24 20.26
CA THR A 420 9.62 23.05 21.17
C THR A 420 8.52 22.28 20.46
N VAL A 421 8.12 21.13 21.01
CA VAL A 421 6.99 20.34 20.53
C VAL A 421 5.78 20.53 21.46
N GLN A 422 4.64 20.89 20.89
CA GLN A 422 3.37 21.00 21.60
C GLN A 422 2.36 19.99 21.06
N LEU A 423 1.63 19.34 21.96
CA LEU A 423 0.47 18.52 21.60
C LEU A 423 -0.77 19.41 21.60
N ASN A 424 -1.29 19.73 20.42
CA ASN A 424 -2.44 20.63 20.27
C ASN A 424 -3.73 19.90 20.58
N GLN A 425 -3.91 18.70 20.00
CA GLN A 425 -5.16 17.96 20.11
C GLN A 425 -4.97 16.46 19.91
N LYS A 426 -5.82 15.67 20.58
CA LYS A 426 -6.07 14.26 20.26
C LYS A 426 -7.47 14.16 19.66
N ILE A 427 -7.59 13.67 18.44
CA ILE A 427 -8.86 13.48 17.74
C ILE A 427 -9.14 11.98 17.69
N GLN A 428 -10.24 11.54 18.25
CA GLN A 428 -10.58 10.13 18.38
C GLN A 428 -11.81 9.79 17.55
N GLY A 429 -11.84 8.56 17.03
CA GLY A 429 -13.07 7.99 16.54
C GLY A 429 -14.11 7.80 17.66
N VAL A 430 -15.30 7.37 17.26
CA VAL A 430 -16.44 7.12 18.15
C VAL A 430 -17.07 5.74 17.95
N GLU A 431 -16.81 5.09 16.80
CA GLU A 431 -17.41 3.79 16.45
C GLU A 431 -16.42 2.62 16.58
N LYS A 432 -16.96 1.45 16.85
CA LYS A 432 -16.20 0.20 16.85
C LYS A 432 -15.69 -0.10 15.44
N PHE A 433 -14.42 -0.48 15.32
CA PHE A 433 -13.77 -0.82 14.04
C PHE A 433 -13.76 0.34 13.03
N GLN A 434 -13.80 1.58 13.49
CA GLN A 434 -13.81 2.76 12.63
C GLN A 434 -12.45 3.00 11.95
N LEU A 435 -11.35 2.54 12.55
CA LEU A 435 -9.98 2.74 12.06
C LEU A 435 -9.66 4.23 11.82
N PHE A 436 -10.10 5.09 12.74
CA PHE A 436 -9.89 6.54 12.62
C PHE A 436 -8.39 6.87 12.69
N GLY A 437 -7.88 7.63 11.74
CA GLY A 437 -6.43 7.88 11.60
C GLY A 437 -5.69 6.84 10.77
N ALA A 438 -6.39 5.97 10.04
CA ALA A 438 -5.76 5.03 9.11
C ALA A 438 -4.91 5.74 8.04
N GLN A 439 -5.34 6.93 7.59
CA GLN A 439 -4.59 7.83 6.73
C GLN A 439 -4.83 9.27 7.18
N VAL A 440 -3.82 10.13 7.06
CA VAL A 440 -3.89 11.56 7.38
C VAL A 440 -3.23 12.38 6.28
N ALA A 441 -3.74 13.59 6.02
CA ALA A 441 -3.16 14.51 5.06
C ALA A 441 -3.47 15.97 5.42
N PHE A 442 -2.56 16.89 5.10
CA PHE A 442 -2.74 18.32 5.28
C PHE A 442 -2.92 19.06 3.95
N GLY A 443 -3.82 20.03 3.89
CA GLY A 443 -4.08 20.81 2.68
C GLY A 443 -4.88 22.08 2.90
N ARG A 444 -5.07 22.84 1.81
CA ARG A 444 -5.83 24.09 1.73
C ARG A 444 -6.90 24.04 0.62
N PRO A 445 -7.92 23.16 0.72
CA PRO A 445 -8.99 23.11 -0.28
C PRO A 445 -9.88 24.35 -0.30
N PHE A 446 -9.90 25.13 0.79
CA PHE A 446 -10.55 26.45 0.87
C PHE A 446 -9.56 27.61 0.65
N GLY A 447 -8.36 27.33 0.14
CA GLY A 447 -7.29 28.30 0.00
C GLY A 447 -6.72 28.73 1.36
N GLN A 448 -6.16 29.94 1.43
CA GLN A 448 -5.55 30.46 2.67
C GLN A 448 -6.55 30.72 3.81
N SER A 449 -7.84 30.56 3.56
CA SER A 449 -8.89 30.79 4.57
C SER A 449 -8.94 29.72 5.67
N ALA A 450 -8.47 28.51 5.38
CA ALA A 450 -8.47 27.41 6.34
C ALA A 450 -7.36 26.40 6.06
N ASP A 451 -6.58 26.11 7.10
CA ASP A 451 -5.61 25.02 7.11
C ASP A 451 -6.34 23.74 7.55
N ILE A 452 -6.35 22.71 6.68
CA ILE A 452 -7.17 21.53 6.85
C ILE A 452 -6.32 20.29 7.15
N LEU A 453 -6.76 19.52 8.14
CA LEU A 453 -6.36 18.14 8.37
C LEU A 453 -7.47 17.21 7.90
N ALA A 454 -7.20 16.37 6.90
CA ALA A 454 -8.04 15.25 6.53
C ALA A 454 -7.65 14.02 7.35
N ILE A 455 -8.65 13.32 7.88
CA ILE A 455 -8.49 12.06 8.62
C ILE A 455 -9.40 11.00 8.00
N ALA A 456 -8.81 9.88 7.58
CA ALA A 456 -9.55 8.72 7.13
C ALA A 456 -10.04 7.86 8.31
N ALA A 457 -11.24 7.33 8.16
CA ALA A 457 -11.81 6.27 8.96
C ALA A 457 -12.24 5.14 8.02
N THR A 458 -11.30 4.31 7.60
CA THR A 458 -11.51 3.34 6.51
C THR A 458 -12.51 2.24 6.88
N GLY A 459 -12.74 2.01 8.18
CA GLY A 459 -13.73 1.07 8.70
C GLY A 459 -15.08 1.71 9.08
N GLN A 460 -15.29 3.00 8.78
CA GLN A 460 -16.54 3.71 9.09
C GLN A 460 -17.77 3.01 8.47
N ASN A 461 -18.81 2.81 9.27
CA ASN A 461 -20.11 2.41 8.76
C ASN A 461 -20.89 3.62 8.29
N VAL A 462 -21.62 3.49 7.20
CA VAL A 462 -22.37 4.60 6.61
C VAL A 462 -23.82 4.16 6.44
N THR A 463 -24.74 4.94 6.99
CA THR A 463 -26.16 4.77 6.68
C THR A 463 -26.46 5.50 5.38
N GLY A 464 -27.06 4.78 4.45
CA GLY A 464 -27.39 5.29 3.12
C GLY A 464 -28.73 4.75 2.63
N HIS A 465 -28.99 4.96 1.35
CA HIS A 465 -30.18 4.47 0.67
C HIS A 465 -29.79 3.68 -0.57
N VAL A 466 -30.49 2.58 -0.82
CA VAL A 466 -30.51 1.90 -2.11
C VAL A 466 -31.93 2.05 -2.67
N PHE A 467 -32.09 2.87 -3.70
CA PHE A 467 -33.36 3.40 -4.14
C PHE A 467 -34.10 4.05 -2.95
N ILE A 468 -35.26 3.51 -2.55
CA ILE A 468 -36.06 4.00 -1.42
C ILE A 468 -35.75 3.27 -0.09
N ILE A 469 -34.86 2.28 -0.10
CA ILE A 469 -34.60 1.41 1.05
C ILE A 469 -33.40 1.96 1.81
N SER A 470 -33.60 2.38 3.06
CA SER A 470 -32.50 2.75 3.95
C SER A 470 -31.71 1.50 4.35
N ALA A 471 -30.39 1.56 4.22
CA ALA A 471 -29.50 0.45 4.53
C ALA A 471 -28.25 0.97 5.26
N LYS A 472 -27.78 0.20 6.25
CA LYS A 472 -26.48 0.45 6.86
C LYS A 472 -25.41 -0.32 6.08
N PHE A 473 -24.52 0.41 5.43
CA PHE A 473 -23.36 -0.14 4.78
C PHE A 473 -22.22 -0.28 5.80
N GLU A 474 -21.73 -1.50 5.96
CA GLU A 474 -20.65 -1.82 6.91
C GLU A 474 -19.28 -1.52 6.31
N GLN A 475 -18.41 -0.91 7.12
CA GLN A 475 -17.00 -0.63 6.81
C GLN A 475 -16.76 -0.03 5.41
N VAL A 476 -17.58 0.94 5.05
CA VAL A 476 -17.50 1.66 3.78
C VAL A 476 -16.24 2.50 3.70
N GLY A 477 -15.94 3.18 4.80
CA GLY A 477 -14.91 4.20 4.86
C GLY A 477 -15.45 5.61 4.73
N SER A 478 -14.81 6.57 5.40
CA SER A 478 -15.14 7.99 5.33
C SER A 478 -13.91 8.86 5.58
N VAL A 479 -13.96 10.10 5.07
CA VAL A 479 -12.91 11.11 5.26
C VAL A 479 -13.49 12.34 5.94
N PHE A 480 -12.88 12.74 7.04
CA PHE A 480 -13.30 13.86 7.86
C PHE A 480 -12.29 15.00 7.74
N LEU A 481 -12.77 16.21 7.44
CA LEU A 481 -11.93 17.41 7.35
C LEU A 481 -12.07 18.25 8.61
N TYR A 482 -10.95 18.59 9.23
CA TYR A 482 -10.88 19.44 10.42
C TYR A 482 -10.11 20.71 10.10
N ASN A 483 -10.62 21.85 10.55
CA ASN A 483 -9.86 23.11 10.49
C ASN A 483 -8.94 23.17 11.71
N ILE A 484 -7.62 23.08 11.50
CA ILE A 484 -6.64 23.04 12.60
C ILE A 484 -6.48 24.37 13.32
N SER A 485 -6.93 25.49 12.71
CA SER A 485 -6.97 26.79 13.37
C SER A 485 -8.20 26.95 14.28
N SER A 486 -9.13 26.00 14.27
CA SER A 486 -10.32 25.98 15.13
C SER A 486 -10.11 25.04 16.31
N SER A 487 -10.62 25.40 17.49
CA SER A 487 -10.70 24.50 18.65
C SER A 487 -11.85 23.50 18.56
N SER A 488 -12.66 23.55 17.50
CA SER A 488 -13.80 22.66 17.28
C SER A 488 -13.34 21.22 17.04
N GLN A 489 -13.90 20.29 17.80
CA GLN A 489 -13.72 18.85 17.57
C GLN A 489 -14.66 18.29 16.50
N ASN A 490 -15.48 19.14 15.88
CA ASN A 490 -16.38 18.73 14.81
C ASN A 490 -15.73 18.93 13.44
N PRO A 491 -15.86 17.96 12.52
CA PRO A 491 -15.40 18.11 11.15
C PRO A 491 -16.21 19.19 10.43
N ILE A 492 -15.54 19.98 9.59
CA ILE A 492 -16.19 20.97 8.73
C ILE A 492 -16.85 20.32 7.51
N THR A 493 -16.29 19.21 7.05
CA THR A 493 -16.75 18.45 5.88
C THR A 493 -16.52 16.96 6.10
N VAL A 494 -17.46 16.13 5.64
CA VAL A 494 -17.37 14.67 5.69
C VAL A 494 -17.65 14.12 4.30
N PHE A 495 -16.78 13.24 3.82
CA PHE A 495 -16.96 12.47 2.59
C PHE A 495 -17.19 11.00 2.95
N ASN A 496 -18.32 10.46 2.55
CA ASN A 496 -18.70 9.07 2.78
C ASN A 496 -18.60 8.27 1.47
N GLY A 497 -18.07 7.05 1.54
CA GLY A 497 -18.15 6.11 0.42
C GLY A 497 -19.56 5.56 0.21
N ASP A 498 -19.73 4.71 -0.81
CA ASP A 498 -21.04 4.22 -1.27
C ASP A 498 -21.18 2.69 -1.32
N ARG A 499 -20.15 1.93 -0.95
CA ARG A 499 -20.20 0.46 -0.96
C ARG A 499 -19.60 -0.12 0.30
N ARG A 500 -20.19 -1.24 0.74
CA ARG A 500 -19.69 -2.02 1.87
C ARG A 500 -18.25 -2.47 1.61
N PHE A 501 -17.41 -2.41 2.64
CA PHE A 501 -16.01 -2.82 2.60
C PHE A 501 -15.12 -2.08 1.60
N ALA A 502 -15.57 -0.99 0.98
CA ALA A 502 -14.84 -0.30 -0.08
C ALA A 502 -13.52 0.36 0.37
N ARG A 503 -13.38 0.61 1.68
CA ARG A 503 -12.25 1.34 2.29
C ARG A 503 -12.08 2.72 1.67
N PHE A 504 -13.17 3.45 1.50
CA PHE A 504 -13.13 4.85 1.08
C PHE A 504 -12.29 5.67 2.08
N GLY A 505 -11.29 6.38 1.58
CA GLY A 505 -10.24 6.98 2.42
C GLY A 505 -9.02 6.09 2.62
N GLY A 506 -8.91 4.97 1.88
CA GLY A 506 -7.75 4.07 1.92
C GLY A 506 -6.45 4.75 1.50
N HIS A 507 -6.56 5.80 0.69
CA HIS A 507 -5.49 6.78 0.46
C HIS A 507 -6.13 8.18 0.39
N ILE A 508 -5.41 9.19 0.89
CA ILE A 508 -5.83 10.59 0.85
C ILE A 508 -4.62 11.44 0.49
N LYS A 509 -4.78 12.37 -0.46
CA LYS A 509 -3.78 13.39 -0.79
C LYS A 509 -4.45 14.71 -1.13
N PHE A 510 -3.80 15.79 -0.72
CA PHE A 510 -4.11 17.13 -1.19
C PHE A 510 -3.12 17.55 -2.26
N SER A 511 -3.60 18.04 -3.40
CA SER A 511 -2.77 18.53 -4.50
C SER A 511 -3.61 19.34 -5.46
N ASP A 512 -3.08 20.45 -5.96
CA ASP A 512 -3.71 21.29 -6.98
C ASP A 512 -3.58 20.66 -8.38
N VAL A 513 -4.44 19.71 -8.72
CA VAL A 513 -4.34 18.95 -9.97
C VAL A 513 -4.72 19.77 -11.20
N ASN A 514 -5.50 20.83 -11.04
CA ASN A 514 -5.94 21.71 -12.13
C ASN A 514 -5.17 23.05 -12.20
N ARG A 515 -4.23 23.30 -11.28
CA ARG A 515 -3.39 24.50 -11.17
C ARG A 515 -4.18 25.79 -10.95
N ASP A 516 -5.28 25.73 -10.21
CA ASP A 516 -6.08 26.91 -9.89
C ASP A 516 -5.67 27.63 -8.60
N GLY A 517 -4.66 27.11 -7.90
CA GLY A 517 -4.10 27.63 -6.66
C GLY A 517 -4.80 27.11 -5.40
N PHE A 518 -5.75 26.18 -5.52
CA PHE A 518 -6.39 25.49 -4.41
C PHE A 518 -5.94 24.03 -4.36
N ASP A 519 -5.68 23.52 -3.14
CA ASP A 519 -5.38 22.09 -3.00
C ASP A 519 -6.66 21.26 -3.28
N ASP A 520 -6.68 20.44 -4.32
CA ASP A 520 -7.77 19.49 -4.56
C ASP A 520 -7.64 18.27 -3.64
N LEU A 521 -8.77 17.62 -3.34
CA LEU A 521 -8.83 16.44 -2.49
C LEU A 521 -8.94 15.17 -3.33
N ILE A 522 -7.95 14.29 -3.23
CA ILE A 522 -7.92 12.98 -3.88
C ILE A 522 -8.19 11.90 -2.83
N ILE A 523 -9.18 11.04 -3.08
CA ILE A 523 -9.57 9.94 -2.17
C ILE A 523 -9.58 8.60 -2.91
N GLY A 524 -8.84 7.63 -2.40
CA GLY A 524 -8.84 6.24 -2.85
C GLY A 524 -9.89 5.38 -2.14
N ALA A 525 -10.45 4.40 -2.86
CA ALA A 525 -11.32 3.35 -2.34
C ALA A 525 -10.91 2.00 -2.97
N PRO A 526 -9.79 1.40 -2.53
CA PRO A 526 -9.15 0.28 -3.23
C PRO A 526 -10.00 -0.99 -3.30
N LEU A 527 -10.94 -1.19 -2.37
CA LEU A 527 -11.79 -2.39 -2.34
C LEU A 527 -13.18 -2.16 -2.93
N ARG A 528 -13.37 -1.05 -3.66
CA ARG A 528 -14.66 -0.68 -4.25
C ARG A 528 -15.01 -1.58 -5.45
N THR A 529 -16.20 -2.20 -5.44
CA THR A 529 -16.76 -3.00 -6.55
C THR A 529 -17.93 -2.32 -7.27
N ASP A 530 -17.97 -2.39 -8.60
CA ASP A 530 -19.09 -1.89 -9.41
C ASP A 530 -20.41 -2.64 -9.24
N ASP A 531 -20.34 -3.93 -8.90
CA ASP A 531 -21.50 -4.79 -8.77
C ASP A 531 -21.96 -4.83 -7.30
N ILE A 532 -23.10 -4.19 -7.06
CA ILE A 532 -23.75 -4.15 -5.74
C ILE A 532 -24.13 -5.56 -5.23
N THR A 533 -24.27 -6.54 -6.12
CA THR A 533 -24.55 -7.94 -5.77
C THR A 533 -23.28 -8.72 -5.42
N GLU A 534 -22.12 -8.29 -5.90
CA GLU A 534 -20.80 -8.85 -5.56
C GLU A 534 -20.24 -8.34 -4.23
N GLU A 535 -20.95 -7.42 -3.56
CA GLU A 535 -20.66 -7.01 -2.18
C GLU A 535 -20.61 -8.20 -1.21
N LEU A 536 -21.23 -9.33 -1.56
CA LEU A 536 -21.22 -10.57 -0.77
C LEU A 536 -20.05 -11.52 -1.12
N THR A 537 -19.37 -11.32 -2.26
CA THR A 537 -18.30 -12.18 -2.76
C THR A 537 -16.92 -11.52 -2.77
N GLY A 538 -16.86 -10.20 -2.55
CA GLY A 538 -15.64 -9.44 -2.27
C GLY A 538 -14.82 -9.13 -3.52
N ALA A 539 -15.41 -8.40 -4.48
CA ALA A 539 -14.65 -7.83 -5.59
C ALA A 539 -13.93 -6.53 -5.16
N ASP A 540 -12.65 -6.41 -5.51
CA ASP A 540 -11.75 -5.30 -5.19
C ASP A 540 -11.16 -4.66 -6.46
N GLN A 541 -12.02 -4.13 -7.34
CA GLN A 541 -11.60 -3.36 -8.51
C GLN A 541 -10.82 -2.11 -8.10
N GLY A 542 -11.44 -1.30 -7.24
CA GLY A 542 -10.86 -0.06 -6.70
C GLY A 542 -11.22 1.20 -7.50
N ARG A 543 -11.23 2.35 -6.84
CA ARG A 543 -11.58 3.66 -7.42
C ARG A 543 -10.76 4.79 -6.81
N VAL A 544 -10.61 5.88 -7.54
CA VAL A 544 -10.11 7.16 -7.01
C VAL A 544 -11.07 8.28 -7.39
N TYR A 545 -11.31 9.19 -6.46
CA TYR A 545 -12.18 10.35 -6.63
C TYR A 545 -11.38 11.62 -6.44
N ILE A 546 -11.52 12.59 -7.35
CA ILE A 546 -10.91 13.91 -7.27
C ILE A 546 -12.02 14.94 -7.05
N TYR A 547 -11.92 15.71 -5.97
CA TYR A 547 -12.80 16.82 -5.65
C TYR A 547 -12.03 18.14 -5.72
N LEU A 548 -12.41 19.01 -6.66
CA LEU A 548 -11.72 20.27 -6.86
C LEU A 548 -11.89 21.21 -5.67
N GLY A 549 -10.79 21.83 -5.25
CA GLY A 549 -10.72 22.91 -4.29
C GLY A 549 -11.44 24.18 -4.77
N GLY A 550 -11.42 25.21 -3.94
CA GLY A 550 -11.93 26.53 -4.28
C GLY A 550 -13.13 27.00 -3.43
N PRO A 551 -13.72 28.14 -3.80
CA PRO A 551 -14.80 28.77 -3.02
C PRO A 551 -16.04 27.89 -2.82
N ASN A 552 -16.28 26.96 -3.75
CA ASN A 552 -17.42 26.05 -3.75
C ASN A 552 -17.10 24.68 -3.15
N PHE A 553 -15.90 24.48 -2.59
CA PHE A 553 -15.56 23.22 -1.95
C PHE A 553 -16.58 22.89 -0.85
N PRO A 554 -17.12 21.66 -0.79
CA PRO A 554 -18.30 21.36 0.01
C PRO A 554 -18.02 21.52 1.51
N LYS A 555 -19.05 21.99 2.24
CA LYS A 555 -19.13 22.01 3.70
C LYS A 555 -20.27 21.09 4.15
N GLY A 556 -20.12 20.42 5.29
CA GLY A 556 -21.07 19.39 5.74
C GLY A 556 -20.86 18.04 5.05
N ASN A 557 -21.93 17.30 4.76
CA ASN A 557 -21.82 15.98 4.12
C ASN A 557 -21.67 16.12 2.59
N ALA A 558 -20.43 16.04 2.11
CA ALA A 558 -20.05 16.32 0.74
C ALA A 558 -20.53 15.28 -0.28
N THR A 559 -20.82 14.05 0.15
CA THR A 559 -21.23 12.95 -0.76
C THR A 559 -22.72 12.61 -0.65
N SER A 560 -23.50 13.46 0.02
CA SER A 560 -24.95 13.38 0.11
C SER A 560 -25.66 14.09 -1.04
N ASN A 561 -27.00 14.10 -1.03
CA ASN A 561 -27.85 14.82 -1.97
C ASN A 561 -27.65 14.39 -3.43
N CYS A 562 -27.73 13.09 -3.64
CA CYS A 562 -27.44 12.45 -4.92
C CYS A 562 -28.50 12.71 -6.00
N GLY A 563 -29.66 13.23 -5.61
CA GLY A 563 -30.81 13.42 -6.49
C GLY A 563 -31.51 12.09 -6.81
N VAL A 564 -32.70 12.19 -7.40
CA VAL A 564 -33.62 11.05 -7.60
C VAL A 564 -33.15 10.02 -8.62
N THR A 565 -32.13 10.33 -9.43
CA THR A 565 -31.62 9.44 -10.47
C THR A 565 -30.55 8.48 -9.95
N GLU A 566 -29.95 8.75 -8.79
CA GLU A 566 -28.94 7.85 -8.23
C GLU A 566 -29.61 6.72 -7.45
N PRO A 567 -29.30 5.47 -7.79
CA PRO A 567 -29.86 4.33 -7.08
C PRO A 567 -29.20 4.11 -5.71
N VAL A 568 -28.07 4.77 -5.42
CA VAL A 568 -27.36 4.64 -4.14
C VAL A 568 -26.95 6.00 -3.61
N GLU A 569 -27.21 6.23 -2.33
CA GLU A 569 -26.69 7.35 -1.55
C GLU A 569 -25.92 6.79 -0.33
N PRO A 570 -24.72 7.28 0.01
CA PRO A 570 -23.95 8.37 -0.61
C PRO A 570 -23.51 8.11 -2.05
N CYS A 571 -23.13 9.17 -2.78
CA CYS A 571 -22.73 9.15 -4.19
C CYS A 571 -21.41 9.90 -4.43
N PRO A 572 -20.28 9.40 -3.90
CA PRO A 572 -18.97 10.03 -4.04
C PRO A 572 -18.58 10.25 -5.50
N GLY A 573 -18.83 9.27 -6.38
CA GLY A 573 -18.53 9.37 -7.81
C GLY A 573 -19.22 10.56 -8.48
N LYS A 574 -20.52 10.74 -8.24
CA LYS A 574 -21.30 11.84 -8.82
C LYS A 574 -20.83 13.22 -8.34
N GLN A 575 -20.46 13.33 -7.07
CA GLN A 575 -20.01 14.60 -6.48
C GLN A 575 -18.54 14.91 -6.82
N ALA A 576 -17.79 13.92 -7.30
CA ALA A 576 -16.42 14.10 -7.73
C ALA A 576 -16.34 14.77 -9.11
N TRP A 577 -15.34 15.63 -9.28
CA TRP A 577 -15.01 16.21 -10.58
C TRP A 577 -14.50 15.13 -11.54
N ARG A 578 -13.72 14.18 -11.03
CA ARG A 578 -13.27 12.98 -11.76
C ARG A 578 -13.35 11.74 -10.89
N GLU A 579 -13.81 10.65 -11.49
CA GLU A 579 -13.71 9.29 -10.99
C GLU A 579 -12.73 8.54 -11.88
N LEU A 580 -11.63 8.07 -11.30
CA LEU A 580 -10.60 7.32 -12.02
C LEU A 580 -10.88 5.83 -11.91
N HIS A 581 -10.78 5.14 -13.04
CA HIS A 581 -11.09 3.71 -13.15
C HIS A 581 -9.90 2.90 -13.64
N PHE A 582 -9.91 1.61 -13.29
CA PHE A 582 -8.98 0.62 -13.79
C PHE A 582 -9.77 -0.61 -14.25
N GLU A 583 -9.47 -1.12 -15.45
CA GLU A 583 -10.33 -2.13 -16.09
C GLU A 583 -10.18 -3.55 -15.52
N GLU A 584 -9.16 -3.79 -14.70
CA GLU A 584 -8.87 -5.10 -14.13
C GLU A 584 -9.62 -5.30 -12.80
N ASP A 585 -10.36 -6.41 -12.71
CA ASP A 585 -11.00 -6.81 -11.46
C ASP A 585 -9.97 -7.29 -10.44
N TYR A 586 -10.28 -7.11 -9.16
CA TYR A 586 -9.42 -7.51 -8.05
C TYR A 586 -8.03 -6.86 -8.03
N ALA A 587 -7.89 -5.70 -8.68
CA ALA A 587 -6.63 -5.00 -8.85
C ALA A 587 -6.26 -4.07 -7.68
N ARG A 588 -7.23 -3.77 -6.79
CA ARG A 588 -7.08 -2.84 -5.66
C ARG A 588 -6.64 -1.43 -6.07
N PHE A 589 -7.21 -0.94 -7.17
CA PHE A 589 -6.85 0.36 -7.73
C PHE A 589 -7.18 1.53 -6.79
N GLY A 590 -6.25 2.46 -6.60
CA GLY A 590 -6.39 3.58 -5.68
C GLY A 590 -5.85 3.30 -4.28
N SER A 591 -4.99 2.29 -4.13
CA SER A 591 -4.29 2.00 -2.87
C SER A 591 -3.22 3.04 -2.53
N GLU A 592 -2.66 3.70 -3.54
CA GLU A 592 -1.63 4.74 -3.41
C GLU A 592 -1.73 5.70 -4.62
N VAL A 593 -1.51 7.00 -4.40
CA VAL A 593 -1.59 8.01 -5.47
C VAL A 593 -0.46 9.03 -5.37
N ALA A 594 0.23 9.27 -6.49
CA ALA A 594 1.18 10.37 -6.65
C ALA A 594 0.68 11.40 -7.66
N VAL A 595 1.07 12.66 -7.47
CA VAL A 595 0.83 13.76 -8.42
C VAL A 595 2.19 14.33 -8.75
N VAL A 596 2.51 14.40 -10.04
CA VAL A 596 3.79 14.84 -10.59
C VAL A 596 3.57 16.10 -11.41
N TYR A 597 4.26 17.18 -11.05
CA TYR A 597 4.15 18.46 -11.72
C TYR A 597 5.33 18.68 -12.67
N CYS A 598 5.04 18.67 -13.97
CA CYS A 598 5.99 19.07 -15.01
C CYS A 598 5.52 20.36 -15.67
N LYS A 599 6.40 21.16 -16.31
CA LYS A 599 6.03 22.51 -16.79
C LYS A 599 4.70 22.59 -17.52
N ASN A 600 4.44 21.70 -18.48
CA ASN A 600 3.23 21.73 -19.30
C ASN A 600 2.19 20.64 -18.94
N LYS A 601 2.41 19.86 -17.88
CA LYS A 601 1.59 18.67 -17.62
C LYS A 601 1.49 18.34 -16.14
N VAL A 602 0.29 17.94 -15.69
CA VAL A 602 0.11 17.31 -14.37
C VAL A 602 -0.23 15.84 -14.58
N THR A 603 0.62 14.97 -14.04
CA THR A 603 0.42 13.52 -14.15
C THR A 603 0.01 12.96 -12.79
N VAL A 604 -1.13 12.27 -12.74
CA VAL A 604 -1.59 11.52 -11.57
C VAL A 604 -1.30 10.05 -11.80
N LEU A 605 -0.47 9.46 -10.93
CA LEU A 605 -0.14 8.05 -10.93
C LEU A 605 -0.98 7.35 -9.87
N VAL A 606 -1.68 6.28 -10.24
CA VAL A 606 -2.54 5.53 -9.31
C VAL A 606 -2.17 4.06 -9.32
N THR A 607 -1.85 3.54 -8.14
CA THR A 607 -1.46 2.14 -7.98
C THR A 607 -2.67 1.21 -7.99
N ALA A 608 -2.54 0.12 -8.74
CA ALA A 608 -3.33 -1.11 -8.63
C ALA A 608 -2.44 -2.20 -8.05
N GLU A 609 -2.34 -2.26 -6.72
CA GLU A 609 -1.35 -3.08 -6.00
C GLU A 609 -1.44 -4.56 -6.37
N HIS A 610 -2.66 -5.05 -6.58
CA HIS A 610 -2.92 -6.45 -6.90
C HIS A 610 -3.01 -6.73 -8.39
N SER A 611 -2.73 -5.78 -9.29
CA SER A 611 -2.78 -6.00 -10.74
C SER A 611 -1.83 -7.12 -11.21
N SER A 612 -2.14 -7.74 -12.36
CA SER A 612 -1.20 -8.63 -13.05
C SER A 612 -1.21 -8.46 -14.55
N ASN A 613 -1.44 -7.23 -14.98
CA ASN A 613 -1.26 -6.86 -16.38
C ASN A 613 0.18 -7.13 -16.87
N GLY A 614 1.19 -7.02 -15.98
CA GLY A 614 2.59 -7.39 -16.28
C GLY A 614 2.93 -8.83 -15.94
N ALA A 615 2.86 -9.16 -14.64
CA ALA A 615 3.11 -10.50 -14.13
C ALA A 615 2.23 -10.79 -12.91
N ARG A 616 2.19 -12.05 -12.46
CA ARG A 616 1.30 -12.45 -11.37
C ARG A 616 1.55 -11.61 -10.10
N LEU A 617 0.50 -10.93 -9.65
CA LEU A 617 0.47 -9.98 -8.53
C LEU A 617 1.65 -9.00 -8.55
N SER A 618 2.09 -8.61 -9.75
CA SER A 618 3.21 -7.67 -9.91
C SER A 618 2.87 -6.27 -9.44
N GLY A 619 1.58 -5.92 -9.39
CA GLY A 619 1.13 -4.54 -9.34
C GLY A 619 1.19 -3.88 -10.72
N ALA A 620 0.48 -2.76 -10.86
CA ALA A 620 0.50 -1.88 -12.02
C ALA A 620 0.17 -0.45 -11.61
N ILE A 621 0.51 0.53 -12.46
CA ILE A 621 0.26 1.95 -12.22
C ILE A 621 -0.54 2.49 -13.39
N GLY A 622 -1.73 3.03 -13.13
CA GLY A 622 -2.49 3.81 -14.11
C GLY A 622 -1.97 5.24 -14.18
N VAL A 623 -1.71 5.74 -15.39
CA VAL A 623 -1.22 7.11 -15.65
C VAL A 623 -2.37 7.96 -16.15
N PHE A 624 -2.70 9.04 -15.44
CA PHE A 624 -3.76 9.99 -15.79
C PHE A 624 -3.13 11.37 -16.00
N GLU A 625 -3.56 12.06 -17.04
CA GLU A 625 -2.95 13.31 -17.47
C GLU A 625 -4.01 14.41 -17.45
N PHE A 626 -3.65 15.54 -16.85
CA PHE A 626 -4.51 16.70 -16.64
C PHE A 626 -3.93 17.97 -17.28
#